data_AF-A0A3A4VKE1-F1
#
_entry.id   AF-A0A3A4VKE1-F1
#
_cell.length_a   1.000
_cell.length_b   1.000
_cell.length_c   1.000
_cell.angle_alpha   90.00
_cell.angle_beta   90.00
_cell.angle_gamma   90.00
#
_symmetry.space_group_name_H-M   'P 1'
#
loop_
_entity.id
_entity.type
_entity.pdbx_description
1 polymer ?
#
loop_
_entity_poly.entity_id
_entity_poly.type
_entity_poly.pdbx_seq_one_letter_code
_entity_poly.pdbx_strand_id
1 'polypeptide(L)'
;MPVIKSAKKKLRQDKKRTERNQKVEDFLKLMVKKARKNPVEKTIRDAVSAADKAAKKHIIHKNKAARIKSALSKLLGKKAVSKETAPAAAKPVKSTKKTTKKKASKKTFKKS
;
A
#
# COMPACT_ATOMS: atom_id res chain seq x y z
N MET A 1 37.55 -1.63 -9.40
CA MET A 1 36.96 -1.47 -10.75
C MET A 1 36.57 -2.83 -11.30
N PRO A 2 35.50 -2.95 -12.10
CA PRO A 2 35.13 -4.22 -12.71
C PRO A 2 36.15 -4.65 -13.77
N VAL A 3 36.75 -5.83 -13.58
CA VAL A 3 37.79 -6.39 -14.46
C VAL A 3 37.15 -7.08 -15.68
N ILE A 4 36.15 -7.93 -15.46
CA ILE A 4 35.45 -8.70 -16.50
C ILE A 4 34.34 -7.89 -17.21
N LYS A 5 34.04 -8.25 -18.48
CA LYS A 5 33.04 -7.55 -19.33
C LYS A 5 31.64 -7.51 -18.69
N SER A 6 31.21 -8.60 -18.06
CA SER A 6 29.92 -8.70 -17.37
C SER A 6 29.82 -7.75 -16.17
N ALA A 7 30.89 -7.62 -15.39
CA ALA A 7 30.97 -6.71 -14.26
C ALA A 7 30.92 -5.24 -14.71
N LYS A 8 31.60 -4.88 -15.82
CA LYS A 8 31.51 -3.54 -16.43
C LYS A 8 30.07 -3.23 -16.85
N LYS A 9 29.35 -4.20 -17.42
CA LYS A 9 27.93 -4.06 -17.79
C LYS A 9 27.04 -3.89 -16.56
N LYS A 10 27.23 -4.72 -15.53
CA LYS A 10 26.47 -4.67 -14.27
C LYS A 10 26.60 -3.29 -13.61
N LEU A 11 27.82 -2.75 -13.50
CA LEU A 11 28.06 -1.42 -12.94
C LEU A 11 27.26 -0.33 -13.68
N ARG A 12 27.22 -0.35 -15.01
CA ARG A 12 26.43 0.62 -15.79
C ARG A 12 24.92 0.47 -15.55
N GLN A 13 24.42 -0.76 -15.43
CA GLN A 13 23.00 -1.02 -15.16
C GLN A 13 22.62 -0.57 -13.75
N ASP A 14 23.45 -0.87 -12.77
CA ASP A 14 23.20 -0.56 -11.38
C ASP A 14 23.18 0.95 -11.15
N LYS A 15 24.11 1.72 -11.74
CA LYS A 15 24.03 3.20 -11.73
C LYS A 15 22.65 3.72 -12.16
N LYS A 16 22.18 3.30 -13.33
CA LYS A 16 20.86 3.70 -13.87
C LYS A 16 19.68 3.22 -13.03
N ARG A 17 19.80 2.08 -12.34
CA ARG A 17 18.75 1.56 -11.44
C ARG A 17 18.74 2.32 -10.13
N THR A 18 19.91 2.56 -9.55
CA THR A 18 20.08 3.30 -8.30
C THR A 18 19.53 4.72 -8.43
N GLU A 19 19.85 5.45 -9.49
CA GLU A 19 19.31 6.80 -9.72
C GLU A 19 17.77 6.83 -9.77
N ARG A 20 17.15 5.83 -10.41
CA ARG A 20 15.69 5.71 -10.49
C ARG A 20 15.07 5.33 -9.15
N ASN A 21 15.71 4.42 -8.40
CA ASN A 21 15.23 3.97 -7.10
C ASN A 21 15.37 5.08 -6.05
N GLN A 22 16.47 5.83 -6.06
CA GLN A 22 16.71 6.98 -5.18
C GLN A 22 15.56 7.98 -5.23
N LYS A 23 15.09 8.36 -6.42
CA LYS A 23 13.94 9.28 -6.58
C LYS A 23 12.69 8.78 -5.84
N VAL A 24 12.39 7.49 -5.93
CA VAL A 24 11.22 6.89 -5.27
C VAL A 24 11.43 6.77 -3.76
N GLU A 25 12.64 6.39 -3.33
CA GLU A 25 12.99 6.33 -1.92
C GLU A 25 12.93 7.69 -1.24
N ASP A 26 13.42 8.73 -1.90
CA ASP A 26 13.43 10.08 -1.34
C ASP A 26 12.02 10.67 -1.31
N PHE A 27 11.22 10.44 -2.35
CA PHE A 27 9.79 10.76 -2.32
C PHE A 27 9.07 10.07 -1.15
N LEU A 28 9.32 8.78 -0.93
CA LEU A 28 8.77 8.03 0.20
C LEU A 28 9.21 8.63 1.53
N LYS A 29 10.51 8.91 1.71
CA LYS A 29 11.06 9.53 2.92
C LYS A 29 10.39 10.88 3.19
N LEU A 30 10.20 11.72 2.17
CA LEU A 30 9.55 13.01 2.30
C LEU A 30 8.09 12.86 2.73
N MET A 31 7.32 11.97 2.11
CA MET A 31 5.92 11.76 2.48
C MET A 31 5.76 11.21 3.90
N VAL A 32 6.61 10.27 4.29
CA VAL A 32 6.62 9.74 5.67
C VAL A 32 7.02 10.83 6.67
N LYS A 33 7.99 11.68 6.35
CA LYS A 33 8.36 12.84 7.20
C LYS A 33 7.19 13.82 7.33
N LYS A 34 6.51 14.16 6.23
CA LYS A 34 5.34 15.06 6.21
C LYS A 34 4.20 14.51 7.08
N ALA A 35 3.83 13.25 6.88
CA ALA A 35 2.77 12.59 7.63
C ALA A 35 3.05 12.48 9.14
N ARG A 36 4.34 12.37 9.52
CA ARG A 36 4.75 12.37 10.94
C ARG A 36 4.68 13.75 11.59
N LYS A 37 5.06 14.80 10.86
CA LYS A 37 5.03 16.18 11.38
C LYS A 37 3.61 16.69 11.53
N ASN A 38 2.82 16.56 10.47
CA ASN A 38 1.44 17.02 10.41
C ASN A 38 0.54 15.84 10.07
N PRO A 39 0.03 15.09 11.08
CA PRO A 39 -0.81 13.92 10.86
C PRO A 39 -2.22 14.37 10.41
N VAL A 40 -2.34 14.73 9.13
CA VAL A 40 -3.59 15.00 8.43
C VAL A 40 -3.96 13.76 7.64
N GLU A 41 -5.24 13.38 7.61
CA GLU A 41 -5.71 12.18 6.91
C GLU A 41 -5.22 12.11 5.45
N LYS A 42 -5.28 13.22 4.72
CA LYS A 42 -4.80 13.31 3.33
C LYS A 42 -3.33 12.91 3.21
N THR A 43 -2.46 13.51 4.04
CA THR A 43 -1.01 13.22 4.03
C THR A 43 -0.67 11.78 4.40
N ILE A 44 -1.47 11.18 5.29
CA ILE A 44 -1.30 9.78 5.71
C ILE A 44 -1.73 8.84 4.58
N ARG A 45 -2.88 9.10 3.94
CA ARG A 45 -3.34 8.33 2.77
C ARG A 45 -2.31 8.37 1.64
N ASP A 46 -1.74 9.55 1.36
CA ASP A 46 -0.70 9.72 0.35
C ASP A 46 0.57 8.94 0.70
N ALA A 47 1.02 9.01 1.95
CA ALA A 47 2.20 8.28 2.42
C ALA A 47 2.00 6.76 2.37
N VAL A 48 0.79 6.27 2.71
CA VAL A 48 0.41 4.85 2.60
C VAL A 48 0.42 4.40 1.14
N SER A 49 -0.19 5.16 0.24
CA SER A 49 -0.19 4.88 -1.21
C SER A 49 1.24 4.82 -1.78
N ALA A 50 2.10 5.77 -1.37
CA ALA A 50 3.50 5.80 -1.78
C ALA A 50 4.27 4.55 -1.29
N ALA A 51 4.04 4.13 -0.04
CA ALA A 51 4.67 2.94 0.53
C ALA A 51 4.28 1.66 -0.24
N ASP A 52 3.00 1.51 -0.56
CA ASP A 52 2.51 0.34 -1.30
C ASP A 52 3.00 0.30 -2.75
N LYS A 53 3.08 1.47 -3.41
CA LYS A 53 3.69 1.57 -4.75
C LYS A 53 5.18 1.22 -4.73
N ALA A 54 5.92 1.65 -3.71
CA ALA A 54 7.33 1.31 -3.55
C ALA A 54 7.54 -0.19 -3.27
N ALA A 55 6.64 -0.82 -2.52
CA ALA A 55 6.65 -2.26 -2.26
C ALA A 55 6.35 -3.07 -3.53
N LYS A 56 5.35 -2.65 -4.33
CA LYS A 56 5.02 -3.28 -5.61
C LYS A 56 6.18 -3.24 -6.60
N LYS A 57 6.99 -2.18 -6.57
CA LYS A 57 8.20 -2.04 -7.38
C LYS A 57 9.43 -2.74 -6.79
N HIS A 58 9.29 -3.45 -5.67
CA HIS A 58 10.37 -4.11 -4.94
C HIS A 58 11.52 -3.17 -4.52
N ILE A 59 11.25 -1.87 -4.41
CA ILE A 59 12.23 -0.89 -3.93
C ILE A 59 12.35 -0.99 -2.40
N ILE A 60 11.23 -1.26 -1.73
CA ILE A 60 11.20 -1.61 -0.30
C ILE A 60 10.59 -3.00 -0.12
N HIS A 61 11.07 -3.72 0.90
CA HIS A 61 10.48 -5.01 1.25
C HIS A 61 9.05 -4.84 1.79
N LYS A 62 8.18 -5.83 1.55
CA LYS A 62 6.78 -5.86 2.01
C LYS A 62 6.64 -5.59 3.51
N ASN A 63 7.55 -6.12 4.33
CA ASN A 63 7.54 -5.91 5.78
C ASN A 63 7.90 -4.47 6.16
N LYS A 64 8.78 -3.80 5.40
CA LYS A 64 9.11 -2.39 5.61
C LYS A 64 7.89 -1.51 5.30
N ALA A 65 7.19 -1.80 4.20
CA ALA A 65 5.92 -1.12 3.88
C ALA A 65 4.86 -1.36 4.97
N ALA A 66 4.66 -2.60 5.40
CA ALA A 66 3.75 -2.95 6.49
C ALA A 66 4.07 -2.21 7.79
N ARG A 67 5.36 -2.12 8.16
CA ARG A 67 5.82 -1.36 9.33
C ARG A 67 5.51 0.12 9.21
N ILE A 68 5.72 0.72 8.03
CA ILE A 68 5.38 2.13 7.79
C ILE A 68 3.87 2.35 7.92
N LYS A 69 3.05 1.48 7.32
CA LYS A 69 1.57 1.56 7.44
C LYS A 69 1.13 1.45 8.90
N SER A 70 1.59 0.44 9.62
CA SER A 70 1.28 0.26 11.04
C SER A 70 1.67 1.48 11.89
N ALA A 71 2.86 2.05 11.65
CA ALA A 71 3.33 3.22 12.37
C ALA A 71 2.44 4.46 12.11
N LEU A 72 2.02 4.68 10.85
CA LEU A 72 1.16 5.81 10.50
C LEU A 72 -0.27 5.65 11.03
N SER A 73 -0.83 4.44 11.00
CA SER A 73 -2.16 4.15 11.56
C SER A 73 -2.24 4.44 13.06
N LYS A 74 -1.18 4.15 13.82
CA LYS A 74 -1.11 4.45 15.26
C LYS A 74 -1.17 5.94 15.57
N LEU A 75 -0.70 6.80 14.66
CA LEU A 75 -0.75 8.26 14.83
C LEU A 75 -2.19 8.79 14.75
N LEU A 76 -3.05 8.17 13.95
CA LEU A 76 -4.48 8.50 13.90
C LEU A 76 -5.20 8.01 15.17
N GLY A 77 -4.94 6.77 15.57
CA GLY A 77 -5.57 6.16 16.74
C GLY A 77 -5.30 6.93 18.03
N LYS A 78 -4.10 7.49 18.22
CA LYS A 78 -3.77 8.31 19.40
C LYS A 78 -4.51 9.65 19.46
N LYS A 79 -4.90 10.24 18.32
CA LYS A 79 -5.70 11.48 18.29
C LYS A 79 -7.21 11.22 18.39
N ALA A 80 -7.67 10.02 18.06
CA ALA A 80 -9.09 9.65 18.11
C ALA A 80 -9.60 9.34 19.53
N VAL A 81 -8.73 9.07 20.51
CA VAL A 81 -9.15 8.74 21.89
C VAL A 81 -9.66 9.98 22.66
N SER A 82 -9.61 11.19 22.10
CA SER A 82 -10.19 12.40 22.71
C SER A 82 -11.56 12.79 22.16
N LYS A 83 -12.23 11.95 21.38
CA LYS A 83 -13.65 12.12 21.03
C LYS A 83 -14.42 10.82 21.28
N GLU A 84 -15.17 10.87 22.39
CA GLU A 84 -16.43 10.15 22.63
C GLU A 84 -16.35 8.68 23.08
N THR A 85 -16.30 8.53 24.42
CA THR A 85 -16.98 7.47 25.16
C THR A 85 -18.42 7.92 25.52
N ALA A 86 -19.45 7.21 25.04
CA ALA A 86 -20.76 6.92 25.66
C ALA A 86 -21.69 6.17 24.64
N PRO A 87 -22.71 5.36 25.02
CA PRO A 87 -22.58 3.91 25.17
C PRO A 87 -23.57 3.08 24.30
N ALA A 88 -23.46 1.77 24.46
CA ALA A 88 -24.19 0.68 23.79
C ALA A 88 -25.72 0.78 23.74
N ALA A 89 -26.32 0.34 22.61
CA ALA A 89 -27.52 -0.51 22.56
C ALA A 89 -27.83 -1.07 21.16
N ALA A 90 -28.29 -2.32 21.12
CA ALA A 90 -29.04 -3.02 20.06
C ALA A 90 -28.31 -3.62 18.83
N LYS A 91 -28.05 -4.94 18.90
CA LYS A 91 -28.12 -5.84 17.73
C LYS A 91 -29.61 -6.17 17.42
N PRO A 92 -29.95 -6.74 16.25
CA PRO A 92 -29.95 -8.21 16.18
C PRO A 92 -29.41 -8.82 14.88
N VAL A 93 -28.89 -10.03 15.05
CA VAL A 93 -28.48 -11.00 14.04
C VAL A 93 -29.71 -11.73 13.51
N LYS A 94 -29.89 -11.84 12.18
CA LYS A 94 -30.70 -12.82 11.39
C LYS A 94 -30.41 -12.47 9.91
N SER A 95 -30.00 -13.34 8.98
CA SER A 95 -30.37 -14.72 8.75
C SER A 95 -29.31 -15.45 7.88
N THR A 96 -29.03 -16.70 8.26
CA THR A 96 -28.41 -17.73 7.39
C THR A 96 -29.51 -18.63 6.83
N LYS A 97 -29.67 -18.70 5.51
CA LYS A 97 -30.22 -19.79 4.66
C LYS A 97 -30.34 -19.22 3.24
N LYS A 98 -30.00 -19.88 2.11
CA LYS A 98 -29.96 -21.30 1.78
C LYS A 98 -29.15 -21.48 0.47
N THR A 99 -28.53 -22.64 0.36
CA THR A 99 -27.92 -23.28 -0.82
C THR A 99 -28.86 -23.35 -2.05
N THR A 100 -28.32 -23.25 -3.28
CA THR A 100 -28.17 -24.36 -4.26
C THR A 100 -27.74 -23.86 -5.66
N LYS A 101 -26.91 -24.69 -6.32
CA LYS A 101 -26.46 -24.59 -7.71
C LYS A 101 -27.64 -24.68 -8.71
N LYS A 102 -27.61 -23.93 -9.82
CA LYS A 102 -27.95 -24.50 -11.14
C LYS A 102 -27.28 -23.76 -12.30
N LYS A 103 -26.68 -24.57 -13.16
CA LYS A 103 -26.06 -24.30 -14.47
C LYS A 103 -27.09 -23.79 -15.50
N ALA A 104 -26.51 -23.30 -16.61
CA ALA A 104 -27.04 -23.16 -17.98
C ALA A 104 -27.54 -21.73 -18.30
N SER A 105 -27.28 -21.14 -19.47
CA SER A 105 -26.81 -21.66 -20.76
C SER A 105 -26.19 -20.53 -21.60
N LYS A 106 -25.34 -20.93 -22.54
CA LYS A 106 -24.86 -20.14 -23.68
C LYS A 106 -26.04 -19.56 -24.48
N LYS A 107 -25.89 -18.32 -24.98
CA LYS A 107 -26.40 -17.95 -26.31
C LYS A 107 -25.53 -16.83 -26.91
N THR A 108 -24.72 -17.25 -27.88
CA THR A 108 -24.15 -16.41 -28.93
C THR A 108 -25.28 -15.81 -29.77
N PHE A 109 -25.19 -14.53 -30.12
CA PHE A 109 -25.95 -13.99 -31.24
C PHE A 109 -24.98 -13.19 -32.13
N LYS A 110 -24.82 -13.68 -33.36
CA LYS A 110 -24.07 -13.08 -34.46
C LYS A 110 -25.10 -12.80 -35.56
N LYS A 111 -25.36 -11.53 -35.89
CA LYS A 111 -25.64 -11.02 -37.25
C LYS A 111 -26.03 -9.53 -37.20
N SER A 112 -25.16 -8.67 -37.73
CA SER A 112 -25.34 -7.93 -39.00
C SER A 112 -23.97 -7.44 -39.42
#